data_AF-A0A2G5HE98-F1
#
_entry.id   AF-A0A2G5HE98-F1
#
_cell.length_a   1.000
_cell.length_b   1.000
_cell.length_c   1.000
_cell.angle_alpha   90.00
_cell.angle_beta   90.00
_cell.angle_gamma   90.00
#
_symmetry.space_group_name_H-M   'P 1'
#
loop_
_entity.id
_entity.type
_entity.pdbx_description
1 polymer ?
#
loop_
_entity_poly.entity_id
_entity_poly.type
_entity_poly.pdbx_seq_one_letter_code
_entity_poly.pdbx_strand_id
1 'polypeptide(L)'
;MSPTHLWHHLRPLRRYTPKRHTTARAFRATAAATMRIPYAPSEPPADSTEETKAIYHRIAERRKPRPLIPLDLALLHNPAIADGYNSLLGAIRTKSSFPLELAELAICYIAVLNTATYEWTAHAPIYLKAGGKREKLEVVLKGDVRNESVLSEEERDVLAFTEQSTRNIKVEDDLFAKIKERYTDQQVMELTITIGGYNMVSRFLVGLDVTESNGKEMVLPPA
;
A
#
# COMPACT_ATOMS: atom_id res chain seq x y z
N MET A 1 -65.08 14.65 -9.32
CA MET A 1 -65.45 13.35 -8.74
C MET A 1 -64.18 12.68 -8.24
N SER A 2 -64.05 12.53 -6.92
CA SER A 2 -62.99 11.74 -6.27
C SER A 2 -63.45 10.29 -6.14
N PRO A 3 -62.53 9.31 -6.19
CA PRO A 3 -62.35 8.42 -5.02
C PRO A 3 -60.88 8.03 -4.79
N THR A 4 -60.26 8.28 -3.63
CA THR A 4 -60.25 7.50 -2.37
C THR A 4 -59.79 6.03 -2.44
N HIS A 5 -58.64 5.81 -1.77
CA HIS A 5 -58.25 4.70 -0.89
C HIS A 5 -57.96 3.29 -1.44
N LEU A 6 -56.68 2.92 -1.36
CA LEU A 6 -56.25 1.58 -0.90
C LEU A 6 -54.97 1.71 -0.05
N TRP A 7 -55.13 1.62 1.27
CA TRP A 7 -54.07 1.29 2.22
C TRP A 7 -54.49 0.02 2.94
N HIS A 8 -53.79 -1.09 2.71
CA HIS A 8 -53.98 -2.31 3.48
C HIS A 8 -52.63 -2.94 3.88
N HIS A 9 -52.43 -2.95 5.21
CA HIS A 9 -51.79 -3.98 6.02
C HIS A 9 -50.26 -4.18 5.97
N LEU A 10 -49.54 -3.34 6.73
CA LEU A 10 -48.27 -3.75 7.34
C LEU A 10 -48.54 -4.31 8.75
N ARG A 11 -48.22 -5.59 8.96
CA ARG A 11 -48.14 -6.20 10.31
C ARG A 11 -46.99 -5.56 11.09
N PRO A 12 -47.12 -5.31 12.40
CA PRO A 12 -45.99 -4.81 13.18
C PRO A 12 -44.91 -5.89 13.31
N LEU A 13 -43.68 -5.56 12.91
CA LEU A 13 -42.50 -6.40 13.15
C LEU A 13 -42.28 -6.55 14.66
N ARG A 14 -42.27 -7.81 15.12
CA ARG A 14 -41.90 -8.17 16.50
C ARG A 14 -40.48 -7.68 16.76
N ARG A 15 -40.28 -6.82 17.76
CA ARG A 15 -38.94 -6.41 18.20
C ARG A 15 -38.21 -7.64 18.74
N TYR A 16 -37.17 -8.06 18.03
CA TYR A 16 -36.21 -9.05 18.51
C TYR A 16 -35.21 -8.36 19.44
N THR A 17 -35.23 -8.70 20.72
CA THR A 17 -34.18 -8.36 21.69
C THR A 17 -33.25 -9.55 21.86
N PRO A 18 -31.97 -9.48 21.44
CA PRO A 18 -31.02 -10.55 21.69
C PRO A 18 -30.66 -10.59 23.18
N LYS A 19 -30.73 -11.78 23.79
CA LYS A 19 -30.19 -12.04 25.13
C LYS A 19 -28.66 -11.96 25.05
N ARG A 20 -28.07 -10.98 25.75
CA ARG A 20 -26.62 -10.89 25.93
C ARG A 20 -26.16 -11.99 26.89
N HIS A 21 -25.60 -13.06 26.35
CA HIS A 21 -24.76 -13.98 27.12
C HIS A 21 -23.32 -13.48 27.03
N THR A 22 -22.89 -12.65 27.98
CA THR A 22 -21.49 -12.26 28.13
C THR A 22 -20.79 -13.22 29.07
N THR A 23 -20.30 -14.33 28.53
CA THR A 23 -19.14 -15.02 29.13
C THR A 23 -17.89 -14.34 28.58
N ALA A 24 -17.44 -13.30 29.26
CA ALA A 24 -16.15 -12.69 28.99
C ALA A 24 -15.05 -13.70 29.34
N ARG A 25 -14.57 -14.43 28.34
CA ARG A 25 -13.34 -15.21 28.46
C ARG A 25 -12.21 -14.19 28.54
N ALA A 26 -11.62 -14.02 29.72
CA ALA A 26 -10.44 -13.19 29.91
C ALA A 26 -9.32 -13.75 29.03
N PHE A 27 -9.05 -13.08 27.92
CA PHE A 27 -7.82 -13.29 27.16
C PHE A 27 -6.68 -12.78 28.03
N ARG A 28 -5.88 -13.70 28.57
CA ARG A 28 -4.56 -13.36 29.10
C ARG A 28 -3.72 -12.85 27.93
N ALA A 29 -3.51 -11.54 27.88
CA ALA A 29 -2.53 -10.95 26.98
C ALA A 29 -1.13 -11.41 27.41
N THR A 30 -0.52 -12.26 26.62
CA THR A 30 0.93 -12.41 26.60
C THR A 30 1.48 -11.32 25.69
N ALA A 31 2.19 -10.32 26.24
CA ALA A 31 3.04 -9.43 25.44
C ALA A 31 4.05 -10.29 24.67
N ALA A 32 4.38 -10.06 23.39
CA ALA A 32 4.29 -8.85 22.58
C ALA A 32 3.54 -9.08 21.25
N ALA A 33 2.58 -8.22 20.92
CA ALA A 33 1.94 -8.20 19.61
C ALA A 33 2.30 -6.89 18.91
N THR A 34 3.30 -6.99 18.05
CA THR A 34 3.68 -6.03 17.01
C THR A 34 2.92 -6.41 15.73
N MET A 35 2.31 -5.43 15.04
CA MET A 35 1.19 -5.50 14.08
C MET A 35 -0.18 -5.75 14.75
N ARG A 36 -1.28 -5.23 14.17
CA ARG A 36 -2.67 -5.32 14.71
C ARG A 36 -3.22 -6.74 14.80
N ILE A 37 -2.59 -7.67 14.09
CA ILE A 37 -2.75 -9.12 14.27
C ILE A 37 -1.35 -9.72 14.42
N PRO A 38 -1.17 -10.88 15.08
CA PRO A 38 0.14 -11.53 15.17
C PRO A 38 0.72 -11.82 13.78
N TYR A 39 2.05 -11.77 13.61
CA TYR A 39 2.70 -12.23 12.38
C TYR A 39 2.48 -13.74 12.18
N ALA A 40 2.48 -14.18 10.91
CA ALA A 40 2.49 -15.61 10.60
C ALA A 40 3.84 -16.25 10.99
N PRO A 41 3.89 -17.57 11.19
CA PRO A 41 5.14 -18.30 11.42
C PRO A 41 6.15 -18.03 10.30
N SER A 42 7.44 -17.99 10.65
CA SER A 42 8.53 -17.83 9.68
C SER A 42 8.84 -19.09 8.88
N GLU A 43 8.35 -20.24 9.34
CA GLU A 43 8.44 -21.55 8.69
C GLU A 43 7.03 -22.11 8.50
N PRO A 44 6.79 -22.92 7.45
CA PRO A 44 5.46 -23.50 7.23
C PRO A 44 5.09 -24.45 8.38
N PRO A 45 3.83 -24.42 8.88
CA PRO A 45 3.33 -25.44 9.81
C PRO A 45 3.59 -26.86 9.31
N ALA A 46 3.87 -27.81 10.21
CA ALA A 46 4.28 -29.17 9.84
C ALA A 46 3.26 -29.92 8.97
N ASP A 47 1.97 -29.63 9.16
CA ASP A 47 0.83 -30.19 8.43
C ASP A 47 0.48 -29.41 7.15
N SER A 48 1.28 -28.42 6.75
CA SER A 48 1.09 -27.66 5.52
C SER A 48 1.21 -28.54 4.27
N THR A 49 0.47 -28.15 3.23
CA THR A 49 0.62 -28.75 1.89
C THR A 49 2.01 -28.51 1.31
N GLU A 50 2.45 -29.37 0.39
CA GLU A 50 3.74 -29.18 -0.32
C GLU A 50 3.78 -27.87 -1.10
N GLU A 51 2.65 -27.43 -1.65
CA GLU A 51 2.53 -26.13 -2.31
C GLU A 51 2.79 -24.96 -1.34
N THR A 52 2.21 -25.02 -0.13
CA THR A 52 2.46 -24.02 0.91
C THR A 52 3.93 -23.99 1.31
N LYS A 53 4.54 -25.16 1.53
CA LYS A 53 5.97 -25.27 1.85
C LYS A 53 6.84 -24.69 0.74
N ALA A 54 6.50 -24.96 -0.52
CA ALA A 54 7.21 -24.42 -1.68
C ALA A 54 7.12 -22.89 -1.77
N ILE A 55 5.97 -22.29 -1.43
CA ILE A 55 5.82 -20.82 -1.37
C ILE A 55 6.71 -20.23 -0.28
N TYR A 56 6.66 -20.78 0.94
CA TYR A 56 7.54 -20.37 2.03
C TYR A 56 9.02 -20.39 1.60
N HIS A 57 9.45 -21.49 0.98
CA HIS A 57 10.80 -21.63 0.46
C HIS A 57 11.16 -20.57 -0.59
N ARG A 58 10.29 -20.32 -1.58
CA ARG A 58 10.53 -19.28 -2.60
C ARG A 58 10.71 -17.89 -2.00
N ILE A 59 9.85 -17.52 -1.05
CA ILE A 59 9.90 -16.20 -0.40
C ILE A 59 11.18 -16.08 0.44
N ALA A 60 11.55 -17.12 1.18
CA ALA A 60 12.79 -17.16 1.97
C ALA A 60 14.04 -17.09 1.09
N GLU A 61 14.09 -17.87 -0.01
CA GLU A 61 15.22 -17.89 -0.94
C GLU A 61 15.50 -16.51 -1.52
N ARG A 62 14.46 -15.80 -1.95
CA ARG A 62 14.55 -14.43 -2.48
C ARG A 62 15.17 -13.44 -1.48
N ARG A 63 15.03 -13.67 -0.17
CA ARG A 63 15.55 -12.77 0.87
C ARG A 63 17.02 -13.01 1.20
N LYS A 64 17.57 -14.19 0.89
CA LYS A 64 18.92 -14.58 1.28
C LYS A 64 19.99 -13.55 0.88
N PRO A 65 21.01 -13.33 1.73
CA PRO A 65 21.25 -13.99 3.03
C PRO A 65 20.42 -13.40 4.19
N ARG A 66 19.56 -12.42 3.92
CA ARG A 66 18.71 -11.80 4.95
C ARG A 66 17.51 -12.72 5.28
N PRO A 67 16.99 -12.66 6.52
CA PRO A 67 15.77 -13.38 6.87
C PRO A 67 14.53 -12.77 6.20
N LEU A 68 13.39 -13.44 6.35
CA LEU A 68 12.07 -12.87 6.07
C LEU A 68 11.90 -11.57 6.85
N ILE A 69 11.32 -10.56 6.20
CA ILE A 69 11.02 -9.27 6.83
C ILE A 69 9.58 -9.28 7.38
N PRO A 70 9.22 -8.33 8.26
CA PRO A 70 7.85 -8.26 8.81
C PRO A 70 6.74 -8.23 7.78
N LEU A 71 6.93 -7.56 6.63
CA LEU A 71 5.96 -7.59 5.53
C LEU A 71 5.77 -8.99 4.93
N ASP A 72 6.83 -9.81 4.80
CA ASP A 72 6.69 -11.18 4.33
C ASP A 72 5.84 -12.00 5.32
N LEU A 73 6.12 -11.87 6.62
CA LEU A 73 5.39 -12.58 7.68
C LEU A 73 3.93 -12.10 7.81
N ALA A 74 3.65 -10.84 7.51
CA ALA A 74 2.29 -10.31 7.48
C ALA A 74 1.47 -10.93 6.33
N LEU A 75 2.09 -11.12 5.17
CA LEU A 75 1.43 -11.72 4.00
C LEU A 75 1.25 -13.24 4.14
N LEU A 76 2.16 -13.92 4.84
CA LEU A 76 2.16 -15.38 5.00
C LEU A 76 0.98 -15.95 5.82
N HIS A 77 0.09 -15.10 6.34
CA HIS A 77 -1.26 -15.53 6.76
C HIS A 77 -2.03 -16.21 5.62
N ASN A 78 -1.73 -15.85 4.37
CA ASN A 78 -2.17 -16.57 3.19
C ASN A 78 -1.02 -16.70 2.18
N PRO A 79 -0.34 -17.86 2.13
CA PRO A 79 0.81 -18.09 1.25
C PRO A 79 0.50 -17.83 -0.24
N ALA A 80 -0.68 -18.24 -0.73
CA ALA A 80 -1.04 -18.02 -2.13
C ALA A 80 -1.15 -16.52 -2.48
N ILE A 81 -1.73 -15.72 -1.57
CA ILE A 81 -1.76 -14.26 -1.71
C ILE A 81 -0.34 -13.69 -1.64
N ALA A 82 0.49 -14.18 -0.71
CA ALA A 82 1.88 -13.71 -0.56
C ALA A 82 2.69 -13.94 -1.85
N ASP A 83 2.56 -15.09 -2.50
CA ASP A 83 3.28 -15.42 -3.73
C ASP A 83 2.83 -14.56 -4.92
N GLY A 84 1.51 -14.37 -5.08
CA GLY A 84 0.96 -13.49 -6.12
C GLY A 84 1.35 -12.03 -5.91
N TYR A 85 1.24 -11.52 -4.67
CA TYR A 85 1.71 -10.19 -4.29
C TYR A 85 3.19 -10.01 -4.65
N ASN A 86 4.04 -10.95 -4.26
CA ASN A 86 5.47 -10.90 -4.50
C ASN A 86 5.82 -10.94 -5.99
N SER A 87 5.04 -11.66 -6.79
CA SER A 87 5.20 -11.72 -8.25
C SER A 87 4.86 -10.38 -8.90
N LEU A 88 3.71 -9.79 -8.58
CA LEU A 88 3.28 -8.50 -9.11
C LEU A 88 4.24 -7.37 -8.72
N LEU A 89 4.51 -7.22 -7.43
CA LEU A 89 5.40 -6.16 -6.93
C LEU A 89 6.86 -6.39 -7.35
N GLY A 90 7.25 -7.65 -7.59
CA GLY A 90 8.52 -7.98 -8.23
C GLY A 90 8.61 -7.41 -9.64
N ALA A 91 7.59 -7.64 -10.48
CA ALA A 91 7.54 -7.11 -11.84
C ALA A 91 7.55 -5.58 -11.87
N ILE A 92 6.76 -4.92 -11.01
CA ILE A 92 6.74 -3.44 -10.91
C ILE A 92 8.14 -2.88 -10.63
N ARG A 93 8.89 -3.50 -9.70
CA ARG A 93 10.21 -2.99 -9.28
C ARG A 93 11.35 -3.29 -10.26
N THR A 94 11.29 -4.41 -10.98
CA THR A 94 12.45 -4.92 -11.73
C THR A 94 12.21 -5.17 -13.21
N LYS A 95 10.97 -5.03 -13.69
CA LYS A 95 10.58 -5.28 -15.08
C LYS A 95 9.80 -4.11 -15.69
N SER A 96 9.97 -2.90 -15.14
CA SER A 96 9.37 -1.67 -15.65
C SER A 96 10.36 -0.91 -16.55
N SER A 97 9.84 -0.24 -17.57
CA SER A 97 10.57 0.69 -18.45
C SER A 97 10.39 2.17 -18.05
N PHE A 98 9.50 2.45 -17.09
CA PHE A 98 9.31 3.79 -16.54
C PHE A 98 10.55 4.22 -15.73
N PRO A 99 10.98 5.50 -15.81
CA PRO A 99 12.18 5.97 -15.11
C PRO A 99 12.12 5.66 -13.60
N LEU A 100 13.11 4.90 -13.11
CA LEU A 100 13.12 4.42 -11.72
C LEU A 100 13.11 5.57 -10.72
N GLU A 101 13.84 6.65 -10.99
CA GLU A 101 13.84 7.85 -10.14
C GLU A 101 12.43 8.40 -9.93
N LEU A 102 11.66 8.57 -11.03
CA LEU A 102 10.30 9.11 -11.00
C LEU A 102 9.31 8.13 -10.36
N ALA A 103 9.48 6.81 -10.59
CA ALA A 103 8.69 5.79 -9.92
C ALA A 103 8.86 5.86 -8.40
N GLU A 104 10.11 5.93 -7.93
CA GLU A 104 10.41 5.99 -6.50
C GLU A 104 10.00 7.33 -5.87
N LEU A 105 10.05 8.44 -6.63
CA LEU A 105 9.51 9.73 -6.20
C LEU A 105 7.99 9.66 -5.98
N ALA A 106 7.26 9.05 -6.91
CA ALA A 106 5.83 8.82 -6.77
C ALA A 106 5.51 7.92 -5.57
N ILE A 107 6.27 6.84 -5.35
CA ILE A 107 6.11 5.95 -4.19
C ILE A 107 6.34 6.68 -2.87
N CYS A 108 7.40 7.49 -2.79
CA CYS A 108 7.66 8.33 -1.62
C CYS A 108 6.49 9.30 -1.35
N TYR A 109 5.89 9.88 -2.39
CA TYR A 109 4.75 10.76 -2.21
C TYR A 109 3.47 10.02 -1.80
N ILE A 110 3.23 8.81 -2.33
CA ILE A 110 2.14 7.93 -1.87
C ILE A 110 2.28 7.65 -0.37
N ALA A 111 3.51 7.35 0.08
CA ALA A 111 3.77 7.12 1.49
C ALA A 111 3.39 8.33 2.35
N VAL A 112 3.74 9.55 1.93
CA VAL A 112 3.34 10.80 2.60
C VAL A 112 1.81 10.97 2.60
N LEU A 113 1.15 10.85 1.45
CA LEU A 113 -0.30 11.00 1.31
C LEU A 113 -1.06 9.99 2.19
N ASN A 114 -0.58 8.76 2.28
CA ASN A 114 -1.23 7.68 3.00
C ASN A 114 -0.70 7.49 4.42
N THR A 115 0.20 8.36 4.90
CA THR A 115 0.85 8.26 6.22
C THR A 115 1.57 6.92 6.47
N ALA A 116 2.08 6.30 5.39
CA ALA A 116 2.69 4.98 5.42
C ALA A 116 4.20 5.06 5.72
N THR A 117 4.57 5.26 6.98
CA THR A 117 5.97 5.44 7.39
C THR A 117 6.86 4.26 7.00
N TYR A 118 6.36 3.01 7.06
CA TYR A 118 7.11 1.83 6.60
C TYR A 118 7.50 1.93 5.12
N GLU A 119 6.57 2.38 4.27
CA GLU A 119 6.78 2.54 2.84
C GLU A 119 7.81 3.62 2.57
N TRP A 120 7.68 4.77 3.23
CA TRP A 120 8.67 5.85 3.18
C TRP A 120 10.08 5.36 3.54
N THR A 121 10.21 4.68 4.69
CA THR A 121 11.51 4.16 5.17
C THR A 121 12.14 3.18 4.19
N ALA A 122 11.33 2.38 3.49
CA ALA A 122 11.82 1.43 2.50
C ALA A 122 12.23 2.11 1.18
N HIS A 123 11.49 3.14 0.74
CA HIS A 123 11.59 3.67 -0.62
C HIS A 123 12.42 4.95 -0.74
N ALA A 124 12.44 5.83 0.26
CA ALA A 124 13.27 7.04 0.22
C ALA A 124 14.77 6.74 -0.02
N PRO A 125 15.38 5.68 0.57
CA PRO A 125 16.75 5.30 0.23
C PRO A 125 16.91 4.75 -1.20
N ILE A 126 15.87 4.16 -1.78
CA ILE A 126 15.89 3.62 -3.15
C ILE A 126 15.83 4.76 -4.15
N TYR A 127 14.99 5.76 -3.91
CA TYR A 127 14.95 7.00 -4.69
C TYR A 127 16.34 7.65 -4.81
N LEU A 128 17.07 7.79 -3.70
CA LEU A 128 18.42 8.36 -3.71
C LEU A 128 19.41 7.48 -4.49
N LYS A 129 19.32 6.15 -4.35
CA LYS A 129 20.14 5.21 -5.13
C LYS A 129 19.85 5.24 -6.62
N ALA A 130 18.64 5.61 -7.02
CA ALA A 130 18.23 5.77 -8.41
C ALA A 130 18.76 7.08 -9.05
N GLY A 131 19.52 7.90 -8.31
CA GLY A 131 20.05 9.19 -8.77
C GLY A 131 19.21 10.40 -8.33
N GLY A 132 18.12 10.16 -7.59
CA GLY A 132 17.27 11.20 -7.05
C GLY A 132 17.97 12.09 -6.03
N LYS A 133 17.51 13.33 -5.88
CA LYS A 133 18.12 14.32 -5.00
C LYS A 133 17.37 14.46 -3.68
N ARG A 134 18.12 14.52 -2.57
CA ARG A 134 17.55 14.71 -1.23
C ARG A 134 16.58 15.90 -1.12
N GLU A 135 16.94 17.04 -1.72
CA GLU A 135 16.11 18.26 -1.74
C GLU A 135 14.68 18.02 -2.28
N LYS A 136 14.52 17.08 -3.21
CA LYS A 136 13.22 16.69 -3.76
C LYS A 136 12.40 15.87 -2.75
N LEU A 137 13.04 14.97 -2.01
CA LEU A 137 12.37 14.27 -0.89
C LEU A 137 11.95 15.24 0.22
N GLU A 138 12.72 16.31 0.46
CA GLU A 138 12.37 17.32 1.46
C GLU A 138 11.08 18.06 1.11
N VAL A 139 10.91 18.45 -0.16
CA VAL A 139 9.65 19.09 -0.61
C VAL A 139 8.49 18.09 -0.62
N VAL A 140 8.71 16.85 -1.05
CA VAL A 140 7.68 15.79 -1.02
C VAL A 140 7.23 15.51 0.41
N LEU A 141 8.15 15.39 1.37
CA LEU A 141 7.84 15.13 2.78
C LEU A 141 7.01 16.26 3.41
N LYS A 142 7.23 17.51 2.97
CA LYS A 142 6.46 18.69 3.39
C LYS A 142 5.12 18.84 2.66
N GLY A 143 4.86 18.03 1.62
CA GLY A 143 3.72 18.16 0.73
C GLY A 143 3.81 19.34 -0.25
N ASP A 144 4.98 19.97 -0.40
CA ASP A 144 5.22 21.10 -1.30
C ASP A 144 5.55 20.63 -2.73
N VAL A 145 4.70 19.76 -3.28
CA VAL A 145 4.92 19.11 -4.58
C VAL A 145 4.71 20.02 -5.80
N ARG A 146 4.40 21.30 -5.57
CA ARG A 146 4.29 22.34 -6.61
C ARG A 146 5.51 23.25 -6.66
N ASN A 147 6.54 23.00 -5.85
CA ASN A 147 7.73 23.83 -5.77
C ASN A 147 8.54 23.83 -7.07
N GLU A 148 8.43 24.90 -7.85
CA GLU A 148 9.08 25.01 -9.16
C GLU A 148 10.59 25.23 -9.10
N SER A 149 11.10 25.64 -7.93
CA SER A 149 12.54 25.87 -7.73
C SER A 149 13.33 24.59 -7.46
N VAL A 150 12.65 23.52 -7.04
CA VAL A 150 13.26 22.24 -6.64
C VAL A 150 12.87 21.10 -7.58
N LEU A 151 11.60 21.04 -7.99
CA LEU A 151 11.07 20.00 -8.86
C LEU A 151 11.09 20.48 -10.31
N SER A 152 11.38 19.59 -11.26
CA SER A 152 11.16 19.86 -12.67
C SER A 152 9.66 19.85 -13.01
N GLU A 153 9.30 20.32 -14.20
CA GLU A 153 7.91 20.21 -14.69
C GLU A 153 7.46 18.74 -14.77
N GLU A 154 8.32 17.87 -15.29
CA GLU A 154 8.06 16.43 -15.40
C GLU A 154 7.77 15.80 -14.04
N GLU A 155 8.55 16.16 -13.02
CA GLU A 155 8.35 15.66 -11.65
C GLU A 155 7.05 16.15 -11.04
N ARG A 156 6.70 17.43 -11.26
CA ARG A 156 5.43 17.98 -10.80
C ARG A 156 4.25 17.30 -11.48
N ASP A 157 4.33 16.99 -12.77
CA ASP A 157 3.29 16.25 -13.50
C ASP A 157 3.11 14.83 -12.93
N VAL A 158 4.21 14.10 -12.68
CA VAL A 158 4.17 12.75 -12.07
C VAL A 158 3.60 12.80 -10.64
N LEU A 159 4.00 13.79 -9.83
CA LEU A 159 3.49 13.97 -8.47
C LEU A 159 2.00 14.37 -8.47
N ALA A 160 1.57 15.21 -9.40
CA ALA A 160 0.15 15.55 -9.57
C ALA A 160 -0.68 14.34 -10.02
N PHE A 161 -0.17 13.54 -10.95
CA PHE A 161 -0.83 12.30 -11.39
C PHE A 161 -0.97 11.33 -10.22
N THR A 162 0.10 11.21 -9.41
CA THR A 162 0.14 10.39 -8.19
C THR A 162 -0.89 10.85 -7.16
N GLU A 163 -0.98 12.15 -6.89
CA GLU A 163 -1.95 12.73 -5.96
C GLU A 163 -3.40 12.49 -6.42
N GLN A 164 -3.71 12.82 -7.68
CA GLN A 164 -5.05 12.65 -8.22
C GLN A 164 -5.48 11.18 -8.22
N SER A 165 -4.61 10.27 -8.66
CA SER A 165 -4.89 8.83 -8.62
C SER A 165 -5.08 8.32 -7.18
N THR A 166 -4.28 8.80 -6.22
CA THR A 166 -4.32 8.36 -4.82
C THR A 166 -5.54 8.88 -4.06
N ARG A 167 -5.89 10.16 -4.23
CA ARG A 167 -6.95 10.84 -3.47
C ARG A 167 -8.31 10.79 -4.16
N ASN A 168 -8.32 10.94 -5.49
CA ASN A 168 -9.55 11.14 -6.26
C ASN A 168 -9.90 9.94 -7.13
N ILE A 169 -8.99 8.96 -7.26
CA ILE A 169 -9.06 7.79 -8.18
C ILE A 169 -8.99 8.21 -9.66
N LYS A 170 -9.69 9.27 -10.03
CA LYS A 170 -9.67 9.87 -11.37
C LYS A 170 -8.51 10.86 -11.50
N VAL A 171 -7.73 10.69 -12.56
CA VAL A 171 -6.80 11.69 -13.08
C VAL A 171 -7.53 12.53 -14.12
N GLU A 172 -7.31 13.85 -14.10
CA GLU A 172 -7.89 14.80 -15.05
C GLU A 172 -7.33 14.59 -16.46
N ASP A 173 -8.18 14.76 -17.47
CA ASP A 173 -7.86 14.44 -18.86
C ASP A 173 -6.69 15.27 -19.40
N ASP A 174 -6.62 16.56 -19.02
CA ASP A 174 -5.52 17.46 -19.42
C ASP A 174 -4.17 17.00 -18.86
N LEU A 175 -4.13 16.55 -17.60
CA LEU A 175 -2.90 16.03 -16.99
C LEU A 175 -2.52 14.67 -17.60
N PHE A 176 -3.49 13.81 -17.85
CA PHE A 176 -3.27 12.53 -18.51
C PHE A 176 -2.70 12.73 -19.93
N ALA A 177 -3.21 13.72 -20.67
CA ALA A 177 -2.70 14.08 -21.98
C ALA A 177 -1.23 14.52 -21.93
N LYS A 178 -0.84 15.37 -20.97
CA LYS A 178 0.57 15.78 -20.76
C LYS A 178 1.49 14.60 -20.48
N ILE A 179 1.06 13.65 -19.64
CA ILE A 179 1.82 12.43 -19.35
C ILE A 179 1.99 11.59 -20.62
N LYS A 180 0.95 11.47 -21.46
CA LYS A 180 1.01 10.77 -22.74
C LYS A 180 1.90 11.43 -23.80
N GLU A 181 2.11 12.74 -23.72
CA GLU A 181 3.05 13.43 -24.62
C GLU A 181 4.51 13.11 -24.28
N ARG A 182 4.80 12.76 -23.02
CA ARG A 182 6.16 12.46 -22.53
C ARG A 182 6.52 10.97 -22.58
N TYR A 183 5.53 10.08 -22.42
CA TYR A 183 5.77 8.65 -22.24
C TYR A 183 4.98 7.79 -23.21
N THR A 184 5.53 6.60 -23.49
CA THR A 184 4.82 5.56 -24.26
C THR A 184 3.61 5.02 -23.50
N ASP A 185 2.63 4.44 -24.22
CA ASP A 185 1.46 3.82 -23.57
C ASP A 185 1.86 2.73 -22.54
N GLN A 186 2.95 1.99 -22.80
CA GLN A 186 3.50 1.02 -21.85
C GLN A 186 3.98 1.72 -20.57
N GLN A 187 4.75 2.79 -20.68
CA GLN A 187 5.26 3.55 -19.54
C GLN A 187 4.14 4.23 -18.75
N VAL A 188 3.09 4.73 -19.42
CA VAL A 188 1.91 5.27 -18.74
C VAL A 188 1.17 4.18 -17.96
N MET A 189 1.03 2.99 -18.53
CA MET A 189 0.48 1.82 -17.83
C MET A 189 1.36 1.44 -16.63
N GLU A 190 2.69 1.40 -16.79
CA GLU A 190 3.66 1.08 -15.74
C GLU A 190 3.64 2.09 -14.59
N LEU A 191 3.55 3.40 -14.89
CA LEU A 191 3.33 4.44 -13.88
C LEU A 191 2.02 4.21 -13.13
N THR A 192 0.94 3.96 -13.87
CA THR A 192 -0.41 3.77 -13.30
C THR A 192 -0.46 2.54 -12.38
N ILE A 193 0.10 1.41 -12.79
CA ILE A 193 0.12 0.18 -11.97
C ILE A 193 1.10 0.30 -10.80
N THR A 194 2.18 1.08 -10.93
CA THR A 194 3.06 1.41 -9.81
C THR A 194 2.29 2.19 -8.74
N ILE A 195 1.58 3.26 -9.14
CA ILE A 195 0.79 4.06 -8.21
C ILE A 195 -0.33 3.25 -7.56
N GLY A 196 -1.08 2.47 -8.35
CA GLY A 196 -2.13 1.58 -7.83
C GLY A 196 -1.58 0.51 -6.90
N GLY A 197 -0.45 -0.10 -7.27
CA GLY A 197 0.25 -1.11 -6.49
C GLY A 197 0.71 -0.59 -5.13
N TYR A 198 1.36 0.58 -5.08
CA TYR A 198 1.80 1.16 -3.80
C TYR A 198 0.67 1.77 -2.99
N ASN A 199 -0.43 2.18 -3.63
CA ASN A 199 -1.68 2.45 -2.92
C ASN A 199 -2.25 1.20 -2.21
N MET A 200 -2.16 0.02 -2.82
CA MET A 200 -2.48 -1.25 -2.16
C MET A 200 -1.49 -1.56 -1.04
N VAL A 201 -0.18 -1.42 -1.28
CA VAL A 201 0.88 -1.66 -0.28
C VAL A 201 0.68 -0.79 0.96
N SER A 202 0.59 0.53 0.81
CA SER A 202 0.35 1.47 1.91
C SER A 202 -0.92 1.13 2.71
N ARG A 203 -2.03 0.79 2.05
CA ARG A 203 -3.28 0.38 2.74
C ARG A 203 -3.11 -0.91 3.53
N PHE A 204 -2.34 -1.88 3.04
CA PHE A 204 -2.01 -3.09 3.78
C PHE A 204 -1.12 -2.78 4.99
N LEU A 205 -0.05 -2.01 4.79
CA LEU A 205 0.92 -1.63 5.82
C LEU A 205 0.28 -0.84 6.96
N VAL A 206 -0.46 0.22 6.62
CA VAL A 206 -1.13 1.09 7.60
C VAL A 206 -2.31 0.37 8.26
N GLY A 207 -3.08 -0.39 7.47
CA GLY A 207 -4.25 -1.12 7.93
C GLY A 207 -3.92 -2.16 8.99
N LEU A 208 -2.77 -2.83 8.85
CA LEU A 208 -2.27 -3.79 9.83
C LEU A 208 -1.25 -3.20 10.80
N ASP A 209 -0.78 -1.98 10.62
CA ASP A 209 0.29 -1.37 11.42
C ASP A 209 1.57 -2.22 11.43
N VAL A 210 2.02 -2.62 10.23
CA VAL A 210 3.22 -3.45 10.07
C VAL A 210 4.42 -2.73 10.70
N THR A 211 5.11 -3.41 11.63
CA THR A 211 6.20 -2.88 12.47
C THR A 211 5.85 -1.67 13.35
N GLU A 212 4.58 -1.50 13.70
CA GLU A 212 4.11 -0.40 14.56
C GLU A 212 4.54 0.94 13.96
N SER A 213 4.50 1.03 12.63
CA SER A 213 4.96 2.20 11.90
C SER A 213 3.99 3.36 11.96
N ASN A 214 2.73 3.12 12.29
CA ASN A 214 1.72 4.16 12.35
C ASN A 214 2.12 5.22 13.39
N GLY A 215 2.10 6.49 12.99
CA GLY A 215 2.47 7.61 13.84
C GLY A 215 3.98 7.79 14.08
N LYS A 216 4.83 6.89 13.56
CA LYS A 216 6.29 7.13 13.55
C LYS A 216 6.62 8.23 12.56
N GLU A 217 7.61 9.05 12.91
CA GLU A 217 8.12 10.11 12.04
C GLU A 217 8.75 9.52 10.77
N MET A 218 8.40 10.11 9.63
CA MET A 218 9.07 9.85 8.36
C MET A 218 10.38 10.63 8.33
N VAL A 219 11.49 9.93 8.51
CA VAL A 219 12.81 10.53 8.53
C VAL A 219 13.43 10.44 7.14
N LEU A 220 14.05 11.52 6.68
CA LEU A 220 14.86 11.50 5.46
C LEU A 220 16.05 10.55 5.64
N PRO A 221 16.44 9.76 4.62
CA PRO A 221 17.66 8.95 4.70
C PRO A 221 18.89 9.80 5.06
N PRO A 222 20.00 9.28 5.56
CA PRO A 222 21.24 10.06 5.69
C PRO A 222 21.74 10.55 4.32
N ALA A 223 22.50 11.65 4.32
CA ALA A 223 23.13 12.20 3.11
C ALA A 223 24.31 11.33 2.64
#